data_AF-A0A225DRK8-F1
#
_entry.id   AF-A0A225DRK8-F1
#
_cell.length_a   1.000
_cell.length_b   1.000
_cell.length_c   1.000
_cell.angle_alpha   90.00
_cell.angle_beta   90.00
_cell.angle_gamma   90.00
#
_symmetry.space_group_name_H-M   'P 1'
#
loop_
_entity.id
_entity.type
_entity.pdbx_description
1 polymer ?
#
loop_
_entity_poly.entity_id
_entity_poly.type
_entity_poly.pdbx_seq_one_letter_code
_entity_poly.pdbx_strand_id
1 'polypeptide(L)' 'MTVIENENETSTGNLKELGLPTMRRTFAAAANTARANEQTFEPYLRGLSHAEGSDRRENRIGRVLRA' A
#
# COMPACT_ATOMS: atom_id res chain seq x y z
N MET A 1 -19.65 -5.48 -23.78
CA MET A 1 -19.81 -5.76 -22.34
C MET A 1 -18.42 -5.67 -21.73
N THR A 2 -17.98 -4.45 -21.43
CA THR A 2 -16.63 -4.18 -20.93
C THR A 2 -16.50 -4.77 -19.54
N VAL A 3 -15.51 -5.64 -19.38
CA VAL A 3 -15.10 -6.25 -18.12
C VAL A 3 -14.58 -5.12 -17.24
N ILE A 4 -15.45 -4.49 -16.47
CA ILE A 4 -15.07 -3.67 -15.31
C ILE A 4 -14.77 -4.69 -14.21
N GLU A 5 -13.69 -5.46 -14.37
CA GLU A 5 -13.05 -6.09 -13.22
C GLU A 5 -12.63 -4.92 -12.32
N ASN A 6 -13.11 -4.92 -11.07
CA ASN A 6 -12.87 -3.88 -10.08
C ASN A 6 -11.39 -3.47 -10.11
N GLU A 7 -11.07 -2.27 -10.58
CA GLU A 7 -9.68 -1.79 -10.71
C GLU A 7 -8.94 -1.87 -9.36
N ASN A 8 -9.68 -1.77 -8.26
CA ASN A 8 -9.21 -1.99 -6.89
C ASN A 8 -8.88 -3.45 -6.58
N GLU A 9 -9.67 -4.42 -7.05
CA GLU A 9 -9.37 -5.86 -6.90
C GLU A 9 -8.12 -6.23 -7.70
N THR A 10 -7.98 -5.69 -8.91
CA THR A 10 -6.79 -5.89 -9.74
C THR A 10 -5.55 -5.26 -9.09
N SER A 11 -5.66 -4.02 -8.60
CA SER A 11 -4.54 -3.32 -7.93
C SER A 11 -4.13 -4.01 -6.63
N THR A 12 -5.08 -4.47 -5.82
CA THR A 12 -4.78 -5.22 -4.58
C THR A 12 -4.21 -6.60 -4.86
N GLY A 13 -4.63 -7.26 -5.96
CA GLY A 13 -4.00 -8.46 -6.50
C GLY A 13 -2.53 -8.23 -6.85
N ASN A 14 -2.24 -7.19 -7.63
CA ASN A 14 -0.86 -6.82 -8.01
C ASN A 14 0.02 -6.53 -6.78
N LEU A 15 -0.50 -5.82 -5.78
CA LEU A 15 0.24 -5.54 -4.54
C LEU A 15 0.52 -6.82 -3.72
N LYS A 16 -0.36 -7.82 -3.80
CA LYS A 16 -0.11 -9.14 -3.22
C LYS A 16 1.04 -9.85 -3.94
N GLU A 17 1.04 -9.85 -5.27
CA GLU A 17 2.07 -10.50 -6.09
C GLU A 17 3.45 -9.86 -5.90
N LEU A 18 3.50 -8.52 -5.76
CA LEU A 18 4.71 -7.77 -5.46
C LEU A 18 5.20 -7.93 -4.01
N GLY A 19 4.44 -8.65 -3.17
CA GLY A 19 4.79 -8.86 -1.77
C GLY A 19 4.77 -7.59 -0.94
N LEU A 20 3.85 -6.66 -1.21
CA LEU A 20 3.70 -5.36 -0.52
C LEU A 20 2.48 -5.39 0.43
N PRO A 21 2.52 -6.15 1.54
CA PRO A 21 1.35 -6.41 2.38
C PRO A 21 0.81 -5.17 3.10
N THR A 22 1.68 -4.26 3.51
CA THR A 22 1.26 -3.03 4.20
C THR A 22 0.63 -2.07 3.20
N MET A 23 1.23 -1.87 2.02
CA MET A 23 0.60 -1.11 0.95
C MET A 23 -0.76 -1.71 0.59
N ARG A 24 -0.86 -3.02 0.40
CA ARG A 24 -2.14 -3.68 0.07
C ARG A 24 -3.21 -3.39 1.12
N ARG A 25 -2.85 -3.45 2.41
CA ARG A 25 -3.76 -3.18 3.53
C ARG A 25 -4.22 -1.73 3.58
N THR A 26 -3.36 -0.77 3.24
CA THR A 26 -3.64 0.66 3.37
C THR A 26 -4.05 1.34 2.06
N PHE A 27 -3.94 0.66 0.90
CA PHE A 27 -4.12 1.21 -0.43
C PHE A 27 -5.43 2.00 -0.61
N ALA A 28 -6.56 1.39 -0.27
CA ALA A 28 -7.88 2.00 -0.45
C ALA A 28 -8.10 3.19 0.50
N ALA A 29 -7.67 3.06 1.76
CA ALA A 29 -7.77 4.14 2.73
C ALA A 29 -6.90 5.34 2.31
N ALA A 30 -5.65 5.09 1.91
CA ALA A 30 -4.74 6.10 1.43
C ALA A 30 -5.23 6.76 0.13
N ALA A 31 -5.86 6.01 -0.78
CA ALA A 31 -6.45 6.58 -2.00
C ALA A 31 -7.62 7.51 -1.68
N ASN A 32 -8.46 7.17 -0.70
CA ASN A 32 -9.54 8.04 -0.25
C ASN A 32 -9.01 9.32 0.41
N THR A 33 -7.99 9.20 1.26
CA THR A 33 -7.32 10.35 1.86
C THR A 33 -6.65 11.25 0.82
N ALA A 34 -5.98 10.65 -0.18
CA ALA A 34 -5.35 11.40 -1.25
C ALA A 34 -6.38 12.20 -2.06
N ARG A 35 -7.52 11.59 -2.41
CA ARG A 35 -8.63 12.29 -3.08
C ARG A 35 -9.20 13.43 -2.25
N ALA A 36 -9.44 13.20 -0.96
CA ALA A 36 -9.98 14.21 -0.06
C ALA A 36 -9.04 15.42 0.13
N ASN A 37 -7.73 15.18 0.06
CA ASN A 37 -6.71 16.21 0.21
C ASN A 37 -6.20 16.76 -1.13
N GLU A 38 -6.86 16.43 -2.25
CA GLU A 38 -6.45 16.82 -3.61
C GLU A 38 -4.98 16.50 -3.91
N GLN A 39 -4.46 15.43 -3.32
CA GLN A 39 -3.07 15.04 -3.49
C GLN A 39 -2.84 14.53 -4.91
N THR A 40 -1.68 14.91 -5.45
CA THR A 40 -1.19 14.32 -6.69
C THR A 40 -0.75 12.87 -6.45
N PHE A 41 -0.55 12.13 -7.54
CA PHE A 41 -0.20 10.71 -7.48
C PHE A 41 1.13 10.44 -6.74
N GLU A 42 2.11 11.33 -6.88
CA GLU A 42 3.42 11.18 -6.24
C GLU A 42 3.38 11.17 -4.70
N PRO A 43 2.82 12.17 -4.00
CA PRO A 43 2.75 12.16 -2.53
C PRO A 43 1.95 10.97 -1.99
N TYR A 44 0.90 10.55 -2.70
CA TYR A 44 0.16 9.34 -2.38
C TYR A 44 1.04 8.08 -2.42
N LEU A 45 1.75 7.85 -3.53
CA LEU A 45 2.66 6.70 -3.66
C LEU A 45 3.83 6.76 -2.68
N ARG A 46 4.36 7.96 -2.43
CA ARG A 46 5.44 8.18 -1.46
C ARG A 46 4.98 7.78 -0.05
N GLY A 47 3.76 8.16 0.34
CA GLY A 47 3.17 7.76 1.63
C GLY A 47 3.03 6.25 1.77
N LEU A 48 2.50 5.58 0.75
CA LEU A 48 2.40 4.11 0.74
C LEU A 48 3.77 3.43 0.85
N SER A 49 4.76 3.94 0.12
CA SER A 49 6.13 3.40 0.10
C SER A 49 6.82 3.57 1.44
N HIS A 50 6.63 4.73 2.06
CA HIS A 50 7.15 4.99 3.39
C HIS A 50 6.54 4.06 4.43
N ALA A 51 5.21 3.89 4.42
CA ALA A 51 4.52 3.00 5.37
C ALA A 51 5.01 1.54 5.26
N GLU A 52 5.14 1.02 4.03
CA GLU A 52 5.66 -0.33 3.80
C GLU A 52 7.11 -0.48 4.28
N GLY A 53 7.97 0.49 3.96
CA GLY A 53 9.37 0.49 4.40
C GLY A 53 9.50 0.51 5.93
N SER A 54 8.71 1.35 6.59
CA SER A 54 8.68 1.47 8.05
C SER A 54 8.20 0.18 8.72
N ASP A 55 7.09 -0.41 8.27
CA ASP A 55 6.59 -1.68 8.81
C ASP A 55 7.60 -2.82 8.63
N ARG A 56 8.26 -2.91 7.47
CA ARG A 56 9.28 -3.93 7.22
C ARG A 56 10.51 -3.75 8.10
N ARG A 57 10.94 -2.50 8.31
CA ARG A 57 12.05 -2.16 9.21
C ARG A 57 11.72 -2.56 10.64
N GLU A 58 10.55 -2.19 11.13
CA GLU A 58 10.11 -2.51 12.48
C GLU A 58 10.01 -4.02 12.70
N ASN A 59 9.40 -4.73 11.75
CA ASN A 59 9.34 -6.20 11.78
C ASN A 59 10.74 -6.84 11.77
N ARG A 60 11.70 -6.27 11.04
CA ARG A 60 13.09 -6.74 11.04
C ARG A 60 13.74 -6.52 12.40
N ILE A 61 13.60 -5.33 12.99
CA ILE A 61 14.12 -5.02 14.32
C ILE A 61 13.51 -5.95 15.37
N GLY A 62 12.18 -6.09 15.37
CA GLY A 62 11.46 -6.96 16.29
C GLY A 62 11.88 -8.44 16.18
N ARG A 63 12.21 -8.94 14.98
CA ARG A 63 12.78 -10.29 14.83
C ARG A 63 14.18 -10.41 15.41
N VAL A 64 15.04 -9.41 15.21
CA VAL A 64 16.41 -9.40 15.74
C VAL A 64 16.41 -9.31 17.28
N LEU A 65 15.52 -8.51 17.86
CA LEU A 65 15.44 -8.35 19.33
C LEU A 65 14.80 -9.54 20.07
N ARG A 66 14.10 -10.44 19.34
CA ARG A 66 13.49 -11.65 19.91
C ARG A 66 14.37 -12.90 19.76
N ALA A 67 15.44 -12.81 18.97
CA ALA A 67 16.43 -13.86 18.77
C ALA A 67 17.49 -13.79 19.87
#